data_AF-A0A926ANB9-F1
#
_entry.id   AF-A0A926ANB9-F1
#
_cell.length_a   1.000
_cell.length_b   1.000
_cell.length_c   1.000
_cell.angle_alpha   90.00
_cell.angle_beta   90.00
_cell.angle_gamma   90.00
#
_symmetry.space_group_name_H-M   'P 1'
#
loop_
_entity.id
_entity.type
_entity.pdbx_description
1 polymer ?
#
loop_
_entity_poly.entity_id
_entity_poly.type
_entity_poly.pdbx_seq_one_letter_code
_entity_poly.pdbx_strand_id
1 'polypeptide(L)'
;MSNNSPLPAPSPMAGKNQPVDWMLAFKFNAASFPGCTDDGVTPTVGSTGIFGGVVEEYKSGHSQQYIYATSENPTLVKGQGCLGATLGDPLGATFAQVYNNPGYNYVLWNDQFYGEPIASLESPWGHSKGMAAWNDAGEGFVLQVSTPSWPGSGSRADPRNTGNTLGAIGDDDDIEVSQHFLALKINKDDLVAVLKALINASVATDVTQPPIVHNGGPADVMALVNTLGIPASERTEKTPRPSALPSPPTCTTTTLSSGVQLLSKPSGLHLPPWQLVSGKLGGLSLRVASWWASPEIYSTDKGVNIEGWPSNLPQPGAVAIATTGNWNGKSIGLTGGLGTNFNHAKIGISTDPAKPVCIFGDMNQQGALRSNYAHPGQKMDSSQNGRGGTFYVLQNKGLFDSLTQLLKGSTAGTTAPPVKAPTKKTKPGTGKSKKSTTVSKKTDSKPNKKISKKVKAKNSSTVKPAAAKATKKSAKKKVAKKKAASKRKSTPAVKAKPKTAKKSKSAATKKARK
;
A
#
# COMPACT_ATOMS: atom_id res chain seq x y z
N MET A 1 -23.75 34.95 0.82
CA MET A 1 -23.94 33.71 1.61
C MET A 1 -23.40 32.57 0.78
N SER A 2 -22.33 31.91 1.21
CA SER A 2 -21.88 30.66 0.60
C SER A 2 -22.82 29.54 1.00
N ASN A 3 -23.33 28.77 0.04
CA ASN A 3 -24.11 27.57 0.31
C ASN A 3 -23.15 26.47 0.79
N ASN A 4 -22.77 26.54 2.07
CA ASN A 4 -21.87 25.59 2.71
C ASN A 4 -22.63 24.31 3.10
N SER A 5 -23.21 23.64 2.10
CA SER A 5 -23.75 22.29 2.28
C SER A 5 -22.61 21.36 2.71
N PRO A 6 -22.77 20.56 3.77
CA PRO A 6 -21.71 19.66 4.22
C PRO A 6 -21.34 18.67 3.10
N LEU A 7 -20.05 18.37 2.98
CA LEU A 7 -19.58 17.40 1.99
C LEU A 7 -20.12 15.99 2.32
N PRO A 8 -20.53 15.20 1.31
CA PRO A 8 -20.90 13.80 1.52
C PRO A 8 -19.70 13.00 2.01
N ALA A 9 -19.90 11.87 2.69
CA ALA A 9 -18.80 11.00 3.08
C ALA A 9 -18.02 10.49 1.84
N PRO A 10 -16.68 10.66 1.75
CA PRO A 10 -15.90 10.08 0.67
C PRO A 10 -15.86 8.56 0.83
N SER A 11 -15.98 7.79 -0.25
CA SER A 11 -16.08 6.31 -0.16
C SER A 11 -15.06 5.60 -1.04
N PRO A 12 -14.71 4.33 -0.79
CA PRO A 12 -14.04 3.50 -1.79
C PRO A 12 -14.85 3.49 -3.10
N MET A 13 -14.18 3.42 -4.25
CA MET A 13 -14.81 3.46 -5.57
C MET A 13 -14.41 2.25 -6.42
N ALA A 14 -15.37 1.68 -7.16
CA ALA A 14 -15.09 0.78 -8.29
C ALA A 14 -14.60 1.55 -9.54
N GLY A 15 -14.99 2.82 -9.64
CA GLY A 15 -14.69 3.77 -10.71
C GLY A 15 -15.46 5.08 -10.45
N LYS A 16 -15.32 6.10 -11.31
CA LYS A 16 -15.99 7.40 -11.10
C LYS A 16 -17.49 7.25 -10.83
N ASN A 17 -17.93 7.81 -9.70
CA ASN A 17 -19.33 7.82 -9.23
C ASN A 17 -19.91 6.40 -8.96
N GLN A 18 -19.07 5.42 -8.66
CA GLN A 18 -19.48 4.05 -8.32
C GLN A 18 -18.94 3.67 -6.93
N PRO A 19 -19.56 4.19 -5.84
CA PRO A 19 -19.13 3.92 -4.48
C PRO A 19 -19.35 2.44 -4.12
N VAL A 20 -18.43 1.89 -3.33
CA VAL A 20 -18.43 0.51 -2.83
C VAL A 20 -17.98 0.51 -1.37
N ASP A 21 -18.35 -0.50 -0.58
CA ASP A 21 -17.99 -0.52 0.85
C ASP A 21 -16.51 -0.90 1.06
N TRP A 22 -15.91 -1.62 0.11
CA TRP A 22 -14.48 -1.85 0.04
C TRP A 22 -14.00 -2.07 -1.40
N MET A 23 -12.71 -1.79 -1.62
CA MET A 23 -12.01 -2.00 -2.88
C MET A 23 -10.60 -2.52 -2.61
N LEU A 24 -10.19 -3.57 -3.35
CA LEU A 24 -8.82 -4.05 -3.43
C LEU A 24 -8.32 -3.88 -4.87
N ALA A 25 -7.12 -3.33 -5.04
CA ALA A 25 -6.35 -3.46 -6.27
C ALA A 25 -4.98 -4.11 -5.99
N PHE A 26 -4.57 -5.03 -6.87
CA PHE A 26 -3.22 -5.56 -6.95
C PHE A 26 -2.61 -5.13 -8.30
N LYS A 27 -1.62 -4.26 -8.22
CA LYS A 27 -0.78 -3.82 -9.35
C LYS A 27 0.28 -4.89 -9.59
N PHE A 28 0.48 -5.28 -10.84
CA PHE A 28 1.49 -6.26 -11.21
C PHE A 28 2.91 -5.65 -11.26
N ASN A 29 3.90 -6.52 -11.47
CA ASN A 29 5.28 -6.16 -11.78
C ASN A 29 5.52 -6.04 -13.30
N ALA A 30 6.56 -5.31 -13.70
CA ALA A 30 6.85 -5.00 -15.10
C ALA A 30 7.45 -6.16 -15.90
N ALA A 31 8.04 -7.17 -15.25
CA ALA A 31 8.55 -8.36 -15.93
C ALA A 31 7.39 -9.18 -16.52
N SER A 32 6.31 -9.31 -15.75
CA SER A 32 5.14 -10.08 -16.17
C SER A 32 4.07 -9.21 -16.83
N PHE A 33 3.90 -7.95 -16.48
CA PHE A 33 2.83 -7.10 -17.01
C PHE A 33 3.30 -5.65 -17.22
N PRO A 34 4.19 -5.40 -18.20
CA PRO A 34 4.72 -4.06 -18.48
C PRO A 34 3.63 -3.10 -18.98
N GLY A 35 3.84 -1.79 -18.80
CA GLY A 35 2.89 -0.77 -19.24
C GLY A 35 1.61 -0.73 -18.43
N CYS A 36 0.54 -0.27 -19.06
CA CYS A 36 -0.81 -0.13 -18.49
C CYS A 36 -1.85 -1.05 -19.13
N THR A 37 -1.51 -1.68 -20.25
CA THR A 37 -2.37 -2.51 -21.08
C THR A 37 -1.58 -3.70 -21.61
N ASP A 38 -2.26 -4.76 -22.06
CA ASP A 38 -1.61 -6.03 -22.46
C ASP A 38 -0.65 -5.89 -23.67
N ASP A 39 -0.72 -4.78 -24.40
CA ASP A 39 0.21 -4.38 -25.48
C ASP A 39 1.49 -3.69 -24.98
N GLY A 40 1.63 -3.46 -23.67
CA GLY A 40 2.80 -2.87 -23.04
C GLY A 40 2.87 -1.34 -23.09
N VAL A 41 1.82 -0.65 -23.54
CA VAL A 41 1.81 0.81 -23.65
C VAL A 41 1.95 1.48 -22.28
N THR A 42 2.91 2.39 -22.15
CA THR A 42 3.10 3.30 -21.01
C THR A 42 2.45 4.66 -21.29
N PRO A 43 2.23 5.49 -20.26
CA PRO A 43 1.98 6.92 -20.46
C PRO A 43 3.13 7.57 -21.24
N THR A 44 2.84 8.68 -21.94
CA THR A 44 3.87 9.43 -22.69
C THR A 44 4.77 10.21 -21.74
N VAL A 45 6.09 10.00 -21.82
CA VAL A 45 7.08 10.77 -21.06
C VAL A 45 6.88 12.28 -21.32
N GLY A 46 6.86 13.07 -20.25
CA GLY A 46 6.56 14.51 -20.30
C GLY A 46 5.07 14.86 -20.20
N SER A 47 4.15 13.88 -20.18
CA SER A 47 2.74 14.16 -19.91
C SER A 47 2.46 14.39 -18.42
N THR A 48 1.51 15.27 -18.10
CA THR A 48 1.13 15.61 -16.72
C THR A 48 0.19 14.56 -16.13
N GLY A 49 0.45 14.14 -14.90
CA GLY A 49 -0.43 13.24 -14.15
C GLY A 49 -1.72 13.92 -13.67
N ILE A 50 -2.81 13.16 -13.49
CA ILE A 50 -4.14 13.70 -13.13
C ILE A 50 -4.20 14.33 -11.72
N PHE A 51 -3.24 14.01 -10.87
CA PHE A 51 -3.02 14.60 -9.54
C PHE A 51 -1.72 15.44 -9.50
N GLY A 52 -1.27 15.93 -10.66
CA GLY A 52 0.01 16.62 -10.80
C GLY A 52 1.19 15.66 -10.95
N GLY A 53 2.39 16.23 -11.09
CA GLY A 53 3.60 15.51 -11.49
C GLY A 53 3.70 15.31 -13.00
N VAL A 54 4.82 14.74 -13.44
CA VAL A 54 5.14 14.50 -14.86
C VAL A 54 5.61 13.06 -15.01
N VAL A 55 5.15 12.38 -16.06
CA VAL A 55 5.60 11.03 -16.41
C VAL A 55 7.08 11.08 -16.82
N GLU A 56 7.94 10.37 -16.08
CA GLU A 56 9.36 10.22 -16.40
C GLU A 56 9.68 8.89 -17.12
N GLU A 57 10.92 8.73 -17.59
CA GLU A 57 11.41 7.47 -18.16
C GLU A 57 11.83 6.51 -17.03
N TYR A 58 10.95 5.58 -16.69
CA TYR A 58 11.22 4.55 -15.69
C TYR A 58 12.21 3.48 -16.20
N LYS A 59 13.51 3.72 -15.97
CA LYS A 59 14.63 2.85 -16.38
C LYS A 59 14.57 1.44 -15.79
N SER A 60 13.98 1.28 -14.60
CA SER A 60 13.75 0.00 -13.95
C SER A 60 12.57 -0.80 -14.54
N GLY A 61 11.87 -0.25 -15.53
CA GLY A 61 10.62 -0.77 -16.09
C GLY A 61 9.40 -0.04 -15.54
N HIS A 62 8.25 -0.23 -16.17
CA HIS A 62 7.00 0.42 -15.76
C HIS A 62 5.86 -0.59 -15.76
N SER A 63 5.07 -0.63 -14.69
CA SER A 63 3.82 -1.42 -14.65
C SER A 63 2.75 -0.71 -13.84
N GLN A 64 1.67 -0.31 -14.50
CA GLN A 64 0.42 0.09 -13.86
C GLN A 64 -0.75 -0.81 -14.26
N GLN A 65 -0.47 -1.93 -14.93
CA GLN A 65 -1.43 -3.02 -15.10
C GLN A 65 -1.86 -3.57 -13.74
N TYR A 66 -3.15 -3.86 -13.58
CA TYR A 66 -3.71 -4.30 -12.31
C TYR A 66 -4.85 -5.30 -12.47
N ILE A 67 -5.17 -5.97 -11.36
CA ILE A 67 -6.45 -6.64 -11.11
C ILE A 67 -7.09 -6.01 -9.88
N TYR A 68 -8.41 -6.05 -9.79
CA TYR A 68 -9.14 -5.48 -8.67
C TYR A 68 -10.42 -6.26 -8.35
N ALA A 69 -10.94 -6.05 -7.14
CA ALA A 69 -12.21 -6.58 -6.64
C ALA A 69 -12.85 -5.55 -5.71
N THR A 70 -14.17 -5.61 -5.53
CA THR A 70 -14.95 -4.68 -4.69
C THR A 70 -16.06 -5.39 -3.92
N SER A 71 -16.76 -4.70 -3.02
CA SER A 71 -17.95 -5.24 -2.33
C SER A 71 -18.99 -5.80 -3.31
N GLU A 72 -19.20 -5.12 -4.44
CA GLU A 72 -20.19 -5.46 -5.47
C GLU A 72 -19.71 -6.57 -6.42
N ASN A 73 -18.40 -6.65 -6.68
CA ASN A 73 -17.80 -7.74 -7.43
C ASN A 73 -16.59 -8.28 -6.67
N PRO A 74 -16.80 -9.24 -5.76
CA PRO A 74 -15.75 -9.71 -4.87
C PRO A 74 -14.70 -10.61 -5.55
N THR A 75 -14.85 -10.93 -6.84
CA THR A 75 -13.89 -11.75 -7.57
C THR A 75 -12.90 -10.86 -8.30
N LEU A 76 -11.60 -11.18 -8.24
CA LEU A 76 -10.58 -10.42 -8.97
C LEU A 76 -10.86 -10.43 -10.48
N VAL A 77 -10.89 -9.23 -11.06
CA VAL A 77 -11.02 -8.99 -12.51
C VAL A 77 -9.88 -8.11 -13.00
N LYS A 78 -9.51 -8.25 -14.28
CA LYS A 78 -8.46 -7.43 -14.91
C LYS A 78 -8.93 -5.97 -15.05
N GLY A 79 -8.11 -5.05 -14.57
CA GLY A 79 -8.29 -3.61 -14.75
C GLY A 79 -8.03 -3.14 -16.18
N GLN A 80 -8.50 -1.94 -16.49
CA GLN A 80 -8.19 -1.26 -17.76
C GLN A 80 -7.35 -0.01 -17.49
N GLY A 81 -6.37 0.26 -18.36
CA GLY A 81 -5.47 1.40 -18.25
C GLY A 81 -4.55 1.36 -17.03
N CYS A 82 -3.95 2.50 -16.72
CA CYS A 82 -2.99 2.63 -15.63
C CYS A 82 -3.74 2.80 -14.30
N LEU A 83 -3.51 1.93 -13.31
CA LEU A 83 -4.00 2.11 -11.94
C LEU A 83 -3.51 3.44 -11.35
N GLY A 84 -4.40 4.23 -10.76
CA GLY A 84 -4.07 5.49 -10.08
C GLY A 84 -3.85 6.70 -11.00
N ALA A 85 -3.95 6.54 -12.33
CA ALA A 85 -3.70 7.62 -13.29
C ALA A 85 -4.96 8.08 -14.06
N THR A 86 -6.14 7.52 -13.75
CA THR A 86 -7.41 7.93 -14.38
C THR A 86 -8.52 8.11 -13.35
N LEU A 87 -9.69 8.59 -13.77
CA LEU A 87 -10.92 8.49 -12.98
C LEU A 87 -11.74 7.23 -13.33
N GLY A 88 -11.29 6.44 -14.30
CA GLY A 88 -11.94 5.19 -14.70
C GLY A 88 -11.52 4.00 -13.84
N ASP A 89 -10.28 4.01 -13.34
CA ASP A 89 -9.74 2.99 -12.44
C ASP A 89 -10.18 3.24 -10.98
N PRO A 90 -10.29 2.17 -10.16
CA PRO A 90 -10.82 2.27 -8.79
C PRO A 90 -9.96 3.13 -7.85
N LEU A 91 -8.63 3.08 -7.98
CA LEU A 91 -7.72 3.80 -7.09
C LEU A 91 -7.78 5.31 -7.34
N GLY A 92 -7.63 5.71 -8.60
CA GLY A 92 -7.74 7.11 -9.01
C GLY A 92 -9.13 7.67 -8.75
N ALA A 93 -10.20 6.91 -9.01
CA ALA A 93 -11.56 7.32 -8.65
C ALA A 93 -11.76 7.52 -7.13
N THR A 94 -11.19 6.63 -6.30
CA THR A 94 -11.25 6.74 -4.84
C THR A 94 -10.54 8.00 -4.37
N PHE A 95 -9.26 8.15 -4.72
CA PHE A 95 -8.40 9.23 -4.29
C PHE A 95 -8.84 10.62 -4.79
N ALA A 96 -9.35 10.68 -6.03
CA ALA A 96 -9.86 11.90 -6.65
C ALA A 96 -10.99 12.58 -5.87
N GLN A 97 -11.75 11.86 -5.04
CA GLN A 97 -12.77 12.49 -4.19
C GLN A 97 -12.13 13.46 -3.21
N VAL A 98 -11.02 13.08 -2.59
CA VAL A 98 -10.36 13.90 -1.57
C VAL A 98 -9.47 14.94 -2.25
N TYR A 99 -8.57 14.50 -3.13
CA TYR A 99 -7.59 15.38 -3.76
C TYR A 99 -8.21 16.53 -4.55
N ASN A 100 -9.33 16.30 -5.26
CA ASN A 100 -9.94 17.34 -6.11
C ASN A 100 -10.97 18.24 -5.41
N ASN A 101 -11.46 17.88 -4.22
CA ASN A 101 -12.53 18.60 -3.54
C ASN A 101 -12.05 19.13 -2.18
N PRO A 102 -11.69 20.42 -2.09
CA PRO A 102 -11.26 21.00 -0.82
C PRO A 102 -12.39 20.97 0.22
N GLY A 103 -12.04 20.81 1.49
CA GLY A 103 -12.96 20.74 2.63
C GLY A 103 -13.08 19.35 3.26
N TYR A 104 -12.55 18.30 2.64
CA TYR A 104 -12.36 17.01 3.32
C TYR A 104 -11.22 17.09 4.34
N ASN A 105 -11.38 16.38 5.44
CA ASN A 105 -10.35 16.19 6.45
C ASN A 105 -9.55 14.92 6.10
N TYR A 106 -8.24 14.92 6.37
CA TYR A 106 -7.39 13.78 6.05
C TYR A 106 -6.12 13.69 6.92
N VAL A 107 -5.59 12.47 7.02
CA VAL A 107 -4.20 12.19 7.37
C VAL A 107 -3.63 11.20 6.37
N LEU A 108 -2.48 11.54 5.79
CA LEU A 108 -1.61 10.66 5.04
C LEU A 108 -0.42 10.27 5.92
N TRP A 109 0.09 9.07 5.71
CA TRP A 109 1.30 8.59 6.37
C TRP A 109 2.13 7.75 5.41
N ASN A 110 3.45 7.84 5.51
CA ASN A 110 4.40 7.04 4.73
C ASN A 110 5.77 7.11 5.42
N ASP A 111 6.41 5.96 5.65
CA ASP A 111 7.77 5.94 6.20
C ASP A 111 8.86 6.28 5.17
N GLN A 112 8.49 6.34 3.88
CA GLN A 112 9.40 6.52 2.76
C GLN A 112 8.91 7.66 1.85
N PHE A 113 8.78 8.87 2.39
CA PHE A 113 8.47 10.10 1.62
C PHE A 113 9.68 10.67 0.85
N TYR A 114 10.90 10.19 1.13
CA TYR A 114 12.15 10.59 0.46
C TYR A 114 12.53 12.07 0.53
N GLY A 115 11.93 12.84 1.43
CA GLY A 115 12.24 14.25 1.66
C GLY A 115 11.10 15.20 1.34
N GLU A 116 10.03 14.73 0.67
CA GLU A 116 8.84 15.53 0.39
C GLU A 116 7.54 14.77 0.70
N PRO A 117 6.63 15.31 1.53
CA PRO A 117 6.74 16.58 2.28
C PRO A 117 7.62 16.49 3.52
N ILE A 118 8.03 15.30 3.95
CA ILE A 118 8.94 15.07 5.09
C ILE A 118 10.05 14.08 4.73
N ALA A 119 11.10 14.04 5.54
CA ALA A 119 12.15 13.02 5.44
C ALA A 119 11.59 11.60 5.66
N SER A 120 12.25 10.59 5.08
CA SER A 120 11.97 9.19 5.41
C SER A 120 12.28 8.90 6.88
N LEU A 121 11.44 8.06 7.51
CA LEU A 121 11.45 7.79 8.94
C LEU A 121 11.57 6.27 9.19
N GLU A 122 12.78 5.84 9.54
CA GLU A 122 13.13 4.43 9.74
C GLU A 122 12.68 3.89 11.11
N SER A 123 13.02 2.63 11.42
CA SER A 123 12.79 2.04 12.76
C SER A 123 13.26 2.99 13.88
N PRO A 124 12.43 3.27 14.93
CA PRO A 124 11.26 2.51 15.38
C PRO A 124 9.91 2.95 14.80
N TRP A 125 9.88 3.82 13.78
CA TRP A 125 8.63 4.20 13.12
C TRP A 125 7.99 3.02 12.38
N GLY A 126 6.66 3.01 12.30
CA GLY A 126 5.92 1.96 11.62
C GLY A 126 6.24 1.89 10.12
N HIS A 127 6.40 0.67 9.59
CA HIS A 127 6.57 0.46 8.14
C HIS A 127 5.21 0.46 7.47
N SER A 128 4.54 1.62 7.45
CA SER A 128 3.13 1.76 7.14
C SER A 128 2.92 2.93 6.20
N LYS A 129 1.98 2.78 5.25
CA LYS A 129 1.72 3.77 4.21
C LYS A 129 0.22 3.83 3.88
N GLY A 130 -0.33 5.03 3.69
CA GLY A 130 -1.73 5.17 3.34
C GLY A 130 -2.34 6.54 3.61
N MET A 131 -3.67 6.56 3.64
CA MET A 131 -4.51 7.72 3.87
C MET A 131 -5.76 7.34 4.67
N ALA A 132 -6.21 8.21 5.55
CA ALA A 132 -7.56 8.22 6.11
C ALA A 132 -8.19 9.55 5.75
N ALA A 133 -9.44 9.56 5.29
CA ALA A 133 -10.13 10.75 4.83
C ALA A 133 -11.60 10.74 5.26
N TRP A 134 -12.12 11.88 5.70
CA TRP A 134 -13.47 11.99 6.27
C TRP A 134 -14.15 13.35 6.02
N ASN A 135 -15.49 13.34 6.06
CA ASN A 135 -16.33 14.55 6.12
C ASN A 135 -16.39 15.10 7.57
N ASP A 136 -17.11 16.20 7.79
CA ASP A 136 -17.22 16.81 9.14
C ASP A 136 -17.93 15.92 10.18
N ALA A 137 -18.64 14.87 9.75
CA ALA A 137 -19.26 13.88 10.64
C ALA A 137 -18.29 12.77 11.08
N GLY A 138 -17.08 12.68 10.50
CA GLY A 138 -16.13 11.59 10.74
C GLY A 138 -16.35 10.36 9.86
N GLU A 139 -17.24 10.44 8.87
CA GLU A 139 -17.51 9.35 7.92
C GLU A 139 -16.57 9.47 6.71
N GLY A 140 -16.07 8.35 6.21
CA GLY A 140 -15.27 8.35 4.99
C GLY A 140 -14.64 7.01 4.63
N PHE A 141 -13.33 7.03 4.35
CA PHE A 141 -12.55 5.81 4.05
C PHE A 141 -11.16 5.80 4.68
N VAL A 142 -10.61 4.60 4.85
CA VAL A 142 -9.17 4.35 5.04
C VAL A 142 -8.62 3.60 3.83
N LEU A 143 -7.44 4.01 3.35
CA LEU A 143 -6.70 3.46 2.22
C LEU A 143 -5.31 3.02 2.71
N GLN A 144 -5.07 1.71 2.77
CA GLN A 144 -3.75 1.13 3.00
C GLN A 144 -3.06 0.88 1.66
N VAL A 145 -1.76 1.20 1.56
CA VAL A 145 -0.96 1.00 0.34
C VAL A 145 0.39 0.36 0.64
N SER A 146 1.02 -0.25 -0.35
CA SER A 146 2.41 -0.74 -0.25
C SER A 146 3.46 0.17 -0.90
N THR A 147 3.04 1.25 -1.54
CA THR A 147 3.82 2.10 -2.45
C THR A 147 4.61 3.18 -1.69
N PRO A 148 5.94 3.20 -1.73
CA PRO A 148 6.71 4.31 -1.15
C PRO A 148 6.41 5.61 -1.91
N SER A 149 6.69 6.76 -1.28
CA SER A 149 6.40 8.10 -1.80
C SER A 149 4.91 8.44 -2.06
N TRP A 150 3.99 7.46 -2.09
CA TRP A 150 2.58 7.67 -2.43
C TRP A 150 1.60 7.17 -1.34
N PRO A 151 0.45 7.84 -1.10
CA PRO A 151 0.12 9.20 -1.56
C PRO A 151 1.02 10.25 -0.88
N GLY A 152 1.35 11.31 -1.61
CA GLY A 152 2.24 12.40 -1.17
C GLY A 152 1.54 13.71 -0.80
N SER A 153 0.27 13.88 -1.19
CA SER A 153 -0.60 14.99 -0.77
C SER A 153 -2.07 14.58 -0.75
N GLY A 154 -2.86 15.07 0.20
CA GLY A 154 -4.30 14.84 0.30
C GLY A 154 -5.17 15.83 -0.47
N SER A 155 -4.59 16.95 -0.95
CA SER A 155 -5.34 18.10 -1.47
C SER A 155 -4.63 18.79 -2.62
N ARG A 156 -5.35 19.10 -3.70
CA ARG A 156 -4.85 19.97 -4.78
C ARG A 156 -4.59 21.42 -4.35
N ALA A 157 -5.06 21.85 -3.18
CA ALA A 157 -4.77 23.17 -2.62
C ALA A 157 -3.36 23.22 -2.01
N ASP A 158 -2.87 22.08 -1.53
CA ASP A 158 -1.57 21.88 -0.90
C ASP A 158 -0.80 20.76 -1.66
N PRO A 159 -0.53 20.96 -2.97
CA PRO A 159 0.04 19.93 -3.81
C PRO A 159 1.50 19.64 -3.45
N ARG A 160 1.93 18.40 -3.66
CA ARG A 160 3.35 18.00 -3.62
C ARG A 160 4.07 18.49 -4.88
N ASN A 161 5.28 19.02 -4.76
CA ASN A 161 6.03 19.58 -5.90
C ASN A 161 6.48 18.49 -6.88
N THR A 162 6.98 17.33 -6.41
CA THR A 162 7.35 16.23 -7.31
C THR A 162 6.15 15.47 -7.90
N GLY A 163 4.92 15.82 -7.54
CA GLY A 163 3.70 15.21 -8.05
C GLY A 163 3.04 14.22 -7.09
N ASN A 164 1.86 13.74 -7.48
CA ASN A 164 1.01 12.89 -6.63
C ASN A 164 0.19 11.88 -7.44
N THR A 165 0.51 11.71 -8.72
CA THR A 165 -0.09 10.69 -9.58
C THR A 165 0.84 9.49 -9.57
N LEU A 166 0.30 8.30 -9.25
CA LEU A 166 1.06 7.05 -9.32
C LEU A 166 1.62 6.87 -10.74
N GLY A 167 2.91 6.57 -10.88
CA GLY A 167 3.61 6.51 -12.17
C GLY A 167 3.98 7.88 -12.79
N ALA A 168 3.85 8.98 -12.04
CA ALA A 168 4.28 10.32 -12.41
C ALA A 168 4.63 11.15 -11.16
N ILE A 169 5.51 10.61 -10.33
CA ILE A 169 6.15 11.27 -9.18
C ILE A 169 7.65 11.38 -9.49
N GLY A 170 8.28 12.52 -9.19
CA GLY A 170 9.72 12.72 -9.41
C GLY A 170 10.64 12.01 -8.41
N ASP A 171 10.06 11.38 -7.39
CA ASP A 171 10.73 10.49 -6.43
C ASP A 171 10.25 9.06 -6.66
N ASP A 172 11.07 8.06 -6.33
CA ASP A 172 10.79 6.66 -6.62
C ASP A 172 9.49 6.15 -5.96
N ASP A 173 8.58 5.62 -6.76
CA ASP A 173 7.35 4.94 -6.33
C ASP A 173 7.39 3.42 -6.61
N ASP A 174 8.56 2.89 -7.01
CA ASP A 174 8.83 1.49 -7.36
C ASP A 174 7.76 0.91 -8.31
N ILE A 175 7.37 1.68 -9.34
CA ILE A 175 6.26 1.32 -10.23
C ILE A 175 6.54 0.04 -11.05
N GLU A 176 7.76 -0.48 -11.07
CA GLU A 176 8.10 -1.74 -11.72
C GLU A 176 7.76 -3.00 -10.90
N VAL A 177 7.50 -2.89 -9.59
CA VAL A 177 7.24 -4.04 -8.70
C VAL A 177 5.74 -4.27 -8.47
N SER A 178 5.32 -5.45 -8.01
CA SER A 178 3.90 -5.68 -7.64
C SER A 178 3.53 -4.91 -6.36
N GLN A 179 2.34 -4.31 -6.29
CA GLN A 179 1.89 -3.48 -5.16
C GLN A 179 0.41 -3.74 -4.83
N HIS A 180 -0.04 -3.49 -3.59
CA HIS A 180 -1.47 -3.55 -3.23
C HIS A 180 -2.00 -2.24 -2.68
N PHE A 181 -3.31 -2.06 -2.86
CA PHE A 181 -4.10 -0.93 -2.41
C PHE A 181 -5.43 -1.48 -1.86
N LEU A 182 -5.72 -1.25 -0.58
CA LEU A 182 -7.00 -1.61 0.04
C LEU A 182 -7.68 -0.34 0.53
N ALA A 183 -8.86 -0.02 0.01
CA ALA A 183 -9.75 1.01 0.56
C ALA A 183 -10.94 0.37 1.28
N LEU A 184 -11.23 0.82 2.50
CA LEU A 184 -12.39 0.43 3.31
C LEU A 184 -13.20 1.66 3.69
N LYS A 185 -14.51 1.59 3.54
CA LYS A 185 -15.45 2.58 4.07
C LYS A 185 -15.48 2.49 5.59
N ILE A 186 -15.50 3.65 6.25
CA ILE A 186 -15.48 3.78 7.71
C ILE A 186 -16.52 4.79 8.16
N ASN A 187 -17.19 4.50 9.28
CA ASN A 187 -17.94 5.51 10.02
C ASN A 187 -17.02 6.23 11.04
N LYS A 188 -17.58 7.14 11.83
CA LYS A 188 -16.84 7.92 12.83
C LYS A 188 -16.17 7.09 13.93
N ASP A 189 -16.78 5.98 14.37
CA ASP A 189 -16.18 5.12 15.39
C ASP A 189 -15.12 4.19 14.81
N ASP A 190 -15.29 3.76 13.56
CA ASP A 190 -14.25 3.08 12.78
C ASP A 190 -13.03 4.00 12.55
N LEU A 191 -13.25 5.29 12.23
CA LEU A 191 -12.19 6.28 12.13
C LEU A 191 -11.42 6.43 13.46
N VAL A 192 -12.13 6.50 14.58
CA VAL A 192 -11.51 6.48 15.93
C VAL A 192 -10.71 5.20 16.17
N ALA A 193 -11.17 4.04 15.70
CA ALA A 193 -10.44 2.77 15.79
C ALA A 193 -9.18 2.76 14.90
N VAL A 194 -9.29 3.26 13.67
CA VAL A 194 -8.17 3.43 12.72
C VAL A 194 -7.10 4.36 13.29
N LEU A 195 -7.48 5.55 13.77
CA LEU A 195 -6.53 6.51 14.36
C LEU A 195 -5.81 5.90 15.58
N LYS A 196 -6.52 5.20 16.47
CA LYS A 196 -5.93 4.44 17.58
C LYS A 196 -4.95 3.36 17.10
N ALA A 197 -5.28 2.64 16.03
CA ALA A 197 -4.40 1.64 15.42
C ALA A 197 -3.12 2.26 14.82
N LEU A 198 -3.23 3.41 14.15
CA LEU A 198 -2.11 4.17 13.60
C LEU A 198 -1.19 4.74 14.69
N ILE A 199 -1.76 5.28 15.78
CA ILE A 199 -1.02 5.74 16.97
C ILE A 199 -0.27 4.56 17.61
N ASN A 200 -0.91 3.40 17.75
CA ASN A 200 -0.26 2.20 18.29
C ASN A 200 0.87 1.70 17.39
N ALA A 201 0.68 1.75 16.07
CA ALA A 201 1.68 1.39 15.06
C ALA A 201 2.83 2.41 14.92
N SER A 202 2.74 3.60 15.54
CA SER A 202 3.74 4.67 15.40
C SER A 202 3.99 5.07 13.94
N VAL A 203 2.93 5.31 13.17
CA VAL A 203 3.06 5.64 11.74
C VAL A 203 3.75 6.98 11.49
N ALA A 204 4.52 7.04 10.39
CA ALA A 204 5.28 8.20 9.95
C ALA A 204 4.39 9.25 9.26
N THR A 205 4.15 10.37 9.94
CA THR A 205 3.40 11.54 9.45
C THR A 205 3.82 12.77 10.26
N ASP A 206 3.51 13.97 9.78
CA ASP A 206 3.71 15.24 10.51
C ASP A 206 2.42 16.05 10.43
N VAL A 207 1.78 16.25 11.60
CA VAL A 207 0.49 16.93 11.75
C VAL A 207 0.55 18.43 11.45
N THR A 208 1.75 18.98 11.25
CA THR A 208 1.96 20.39 10.92
C THR A 208 2.07 20.64 9.40
N GLN A 209 2.07 19.59 8.57
CA GLN A 209 2.27 19.70 7.11
C GLN A 209 0.93 19.66 6.36
N PRO A 210 0.45 20.78 5.77
CA PRO A 210 -0.82 20.83 5.04
C PRO A 210 -0.97 19.79 3.91
N PRO A 211 0.08 19.44 3.13
CA PRO A 211 -0.03 18.39 2.13
C PRO A 211 -0.50 17.05 2.69
N ILE A 212 -0.07 16.64 3.89
CA ILE A 212 -0.37 15.31 4.44
C ILE A 212 -1.38 15.32 5.60
N VAL A 213 -1.66 16.45 6.24
CA VAL A 213 -2.68 16.54 7.30
C VAL A 213 -3.57 17.77 7.13
N HIS A 214 -4.88 17.53 7.05
CA HIS A 214 -5.93 18.54 7.24
C HIS A 214 -6.86 18.05 8.36
N ASN A 215 -6.67 18.58 9.57
CA ASN A 215 -7.31 18.08 10.78
C ASN A 215 -8.62 18.82 11.09
N GLY A 216 -9.74 18.09 11.13
CA GLY A 216 -11.08 18.64 11.37
C GLY A 216 -12.13 17.57 11.67
N GLY A 217 -13.40 17.96 11.71
CA GLY A 217 -14.52 17.07 12.06
C GLY A 217 -14.71 16.91 13.58
N PRO A 218 -15.08 15.71 14.07
CA PRO A 218 -15.39 15.50 15.49
C PRO A 218 -14.23 15.79 16.45
N ALA A 219 -14.53 16.31 17.64
CA ALA A 219 -13.49 16.74 18.59
C ALA A 219 -12.58 15.60 19.08
N ASP A 220 -13.10 14.38 19.23
CA ASP A 220 -12.32 13.20 19.62
C ASP A 220 -11.43 12.68 18.48
N VAL A 221 -11.90 12.78 17.23
CA VAL A 221 -11.11 12.54 16.01
C VAL A 221 -9.96 13.54 15.94
N MET A 222 -10.23 14.85 16.07
CA MET A 222 -9.18 15.89 16.04
C MET A 222 -8.13 15.70 17.13
N ALA A 223 -8.55 15.34 18.34
CA ALA A 223 -7.66 15.05 19.46
C ALA A 223 -6.75 13.84 19.18
N LEU A 224 -7.27 12.78 18.55
CA LEU A 224 -6.46 11.62 18.16
C LEU A 224 -5.45 11.96 17.06
N VAL A 225 -5.87 12.71 16.03
CA VAL A 225 -4.98 13.16 14.94
C VAL A 225 -3.78 13.94 15.52
N ASN A 226 -4.02 14.84 16.47
CA ASN A 226 -2.95 15.61 17.16
C ASN A 226 -1.97 14.76 18.00
N THR A 227 -2.17 13.43 18.11
CA THR A 227 -1.24 12.51 18.79
C THR A 227 -0.52 11.53 17.83
N LEU A 228 -0.77 11.63 16.52
CA LEU A 228 0.01 10.97 15.46
C LEU A 228 1.37 11.67 15.27
N GLY A 229 2.23 11.09 14.43
CA GLY A 229 3.54 11.69 14.14
C GLY A 229 4.52 11.68 15.32
N ILE A 230 4.36 10.74 16.27
CA ILE A 230 5.25 10.58 17.43
C ILE A 230 5.49 9.08 17.66
N PRO A 231 6.74 8.59 17.56
CA PRO A 231 7.04 7.19 17.76
C PRO A 231 6.97 6.83 19.26
N ALA A 232 6.71 5.55 19.56
CA ALA A 232 6.53 5.10 20.95
C ALA A 232 7.71 5.44 21.89
N SER A 233 8.94 5.53 21.36
CA SER A 233 10.16 5.91 22.07
C SER A 233 10.28 7.38 22.45
N GLU A 234 9.50 8.27 21.84
CA GLU A 234 9.59 9.73 22.01
C GLU A 234 8.36 10.32 22.73
N ARG A 235 7.44 9.48 23.20
CA ARG A 235 6.26 9.92 23.96
C ARG A 235 6.67 10.31 25.38
N THR A 236 6.20 11.48 25.80
CA THR A 236 6.49 12.09 27.10
C THR A 236 5.19 12.45 27.83
N GLU A 237 5.27 12.97 29.05
CA GLU A 237 4.11 13.56 29.75
C GLU A 237 3.44 14.71 28.97
N LYS A 238 4.19 15.42 28.12
CA LYS A 238 3.68 16.49 27.24
C LYS A 238 3.06 15.96 25.94
N THR A 239 3.42 14.74 25.55
CA THR A 239 2.96 14.05 24.33
C THR A 239 2.43 12.66 24.68
N PRO A 240 1.47 12.57 25.63
CA PRO A 240 1.10 11.29 26.21
C PRO A 240 0.47 10.37 25.17
N ARG A 241 0.68 9.07 25.34
CA ARG A 241 -0.09 8.06 24.62
C ARG A 241 -1.56 8.16 25.09
N PRO A 242 -2.55 8.18 24.18
CA PRO A 242 -3.97 8.21 24.58
C PRO A 242 -4.30 7.11 25.58
N SER A 243 -4.97 7.45 26.68
CA SER A 243 -5.29 6.54 27.80
C SER A 243 -6.15 5.33 27.39
N ALA A 244 -6.88 5.43 26.27
CA ALA A 244 -7.64 4.35 25.68
C ALA A 244 -6.79 3.29 24.94
N LEU A 245 -5.47 3.46 24.86
CA LEU A 245 -4.54 2.48 24.28
C LEU A 245 -3.78 1.73 25.38
N PRO A 246 -3.47 0.42 25.21
CA PRO A 246 -2.72 -0.35 26.19
C PRO A 246 -1.36 0.27 26.51
N SER A 247 -0.96 0.18 27.79
CA SER A 247 0.37 0.51 28.30
C SER A 247 0.88 -0.67 29.15
N PRO A 248 2.03 -1.28 28.84
CA PRO A 248 2.89 -1.01 27.68
C PRO A 248 2.19 -1.29 26.34
N PRO A 249 2.69 -0.79 25.21
CA PRO A 249 2.09 -1.06 23.90
C PRO A 249 2.06 -2.55 23.55
N THR A 250 0.87 -3.06 23.24
CA THR A 250 0.65 -4.45 22.80
C THR A 250 0.04 -4.50 21.41
N CYS A 251 -0.01 -5.70 20.79
CA CYS A 251 -0.81 -5.87 19.58
C CYS A 251 -2.30 -5.83 19.90
N THR A 252 -3.00 -4.84 19.34
CA THR A 252 -4.45 -4.63 19.50
C THR A 252 -5.23 -5.31 18.37
N THR A 253 -6.51 -5.59 18.62
CA THR A 253 -7.46 -6.12 17.64
C THR A 253 -8.81 -5.45 17.87
N THR A 254 -9.43 -4.92 16.82
CA THR A 254 -10.74 -4.28 16.85
C THR A 254 -11.53 -4.72 15.63
N THR A 255 -12.84 -4.94 15.75
CA THR A 255 -13.71 -5.19 14.58
C THR A 255 -14.38 -3.89 14.17
N LEU A 256 -14.23 -3.50 12.91
CA LEU A 256 -14.89 -2.33 12.32
C LEU A 256 -16.37 -2.63 12.02
N SER A 257 -17.18 -1.60 11.78
CA SER A 257 -18.61 -1.75 11.48
C SER A 257 -18.90 -2.59 10.23
N SER A 258 -17.95 -2.68 9.32
CA SER A 258 -17.96 -3.55 8.13
C SER A 258 -17.68 -5.04 8.42
N GLY A 259 -17.38 -5.41 9.67
CA GLY A 259 -16.95 -6.75 10.07
C GLY A 259 -15.48 -7.06 9.80
N VAL A 260 -14.72 -6.14 9.18
CA VAL A 260 -13.27 -6.27 9.00
C VAL A 260 -12.58 -6.16 10.36
N GLN A 261 -11.67 -7.09 10.67
CA GLN A 261 -10.83 -6.95 11.86
C GLN A 261 -9.58 -6.14 11.53
N LEU A 262 -9.34 -5.09 12.31
CA LEU A 262 -8.15 -4.26 12.30
C LEU A 262 -7.21 -4.71 13.42
N LEU A 263 -6.04 -5.22 13.03
CA LEU A 263 -4.95 -5.54 13.95
C LEU A 263 -3.90 -4.44 13.86
N SER A 264 -3.32 -4.04 14.99
CA SER A 264 -2.19 -3.10 15.02
C SER A 264 -1.08 -3.66 15.89
N LYS A 265 0.13 -3.72 15.34
CA LYS A 265 1.37 -4.12 16.01
C LYS A 265 2.18 -2.86 16.34
N PRO A 266 2.63 -2.66 17.59
CA PRO A 266 3.57 -1.61 17.93
C PRO A 266 5.01 -2.03 17.62
N SER A 267 5.92 -1.06 17.49
CA SER A 267 7.35 -1.30 17.26
C SER A 267 8.00 -2.11 18.38
N GLY A 268 7.72 -1.78 19.64
CA GLY A 268 8.26 -2.50 20.82
C GLY A 268 7.79 -3.95 21.00
N LEU A 269 6.90 -4.47 20.16
CA LEU A 269 6.53 -5.90 20.15
C LEU A 269 7.40 -6.63 19.12
N HIS A 270 8.55 -7.13 19.53
CA HIS A 270 9.60 -7.71 18.68
C HIS A 270 9.27 -9.11 18.12
N LEU A 271 8.13 -9.24 17.43
CA LEU A 271 7.63 -10.49 16.85
C LEU A 271 7.53 -10.44 15.33
N PRO A 272 7.75 -11.57 14.63
CA PRO A 272 7.46 -11.72 13.20
C PRO A 272 6.01 -11.33 12.86
N PRO A 273 5.77 -10.40 11.92
CA PRO A 273 4.43 -9.86 11.68
C PRO A 273 3.39 -10.90 11.25
N TRP A 274 3.69 -11.78 10.29
CA TRP A 274 2.70 -12.71 9.74
C TRP A 274 2.40 -13.89 10.68
N GLN A 275 3.39 -14.33 11.46
CA GLN A 275 3.16 -15.27 12.56
C GLN A 275 2.32 -14.62 13.67
N LEU A 276 2.56 -13.35 14.04
CA LEU A 276 1.71 -12.61 14.99
C LEU A 276 0.25 -12.53 14.50
N VAL A 277 0.02 -12.22 13.22
CA VAL A 277 -1.33 -12.22 12.64
C VAL A 277 -1.96 -13.62 12.70
N SER A 278 -1.21 -14.67 12.33
CA SER A 278 -1.69 -16.06 12.45
C SER A 278 -2.10 -16.43 13.88
N GLY A 279 -1.29 -16.09 14.88
CA GLY A 279 -1.59 -16.33 16.30
C GLY A 279 -2.81 -15.53 16.78
N LYS A 280 -2.94 -14.26 16.37
CA LYS A 280 -4.13 -13.43 16.63
C LYS A 280 -5.41 -13.96 15.98
N LEU A 281 -5.29 -14.68 14.86
CA LEU A 281 -6.39 -15.41 14.21
C LEU A 281 -6.55 -16.85 14.73
N GLY A 282 -6.08 -17.14 15.95
CA GLY A 282 -6.26 -18.43 16.63
C GLY A 282 -5.37 -19.56 16.09
N GLY A 283 -4.18 -19.21 15.59
CA GLY A 283 -3.25 -20.17 14.97
C GLY A 283 -3.68 -20.61 13.56
N LEU A 284 -4.39 -19.73 12.83
CA LEU A 284 -4.84 -19.99 11.47
C LEU A 284 -3.63 -20.04 10.52
N SER A 285 -3.43 -21.16 9.82
CA SER A 285 -2.36 -21.28 8.82
C SER A 285 -2.61 -20.33 7.65
N LEU A 286 -1.55 -19.65 7.19
CA LEU A 286 -1.59 -18.59 6.18
C LEU A 286 -0.69 -18.92 4.98
N ARG A 287 -1.10 -18.46 3.79
CA ARG A 287 -0.21 -18.29 2.63
C ARG A 287 -0.06 -16.80 2.37
N VAL A 288 1.19 -16.31 2.26
CA VAL A 288 1.51 -14.89 2.25
C VAL A 288 2.38 -14.53 1.06
N ALA A 289 1.93 -13.57 0.26
CA ALA A 289 2.78 -12.81 -0.65
C ALA A 289 3.19 -11.51 0.04
N SER A 290 4.48 -11.34 0.27
CA SER A 290 5.04 -10.14 0.88
C SER A 290 6.43 -9.88 0.31
N TRP A 291 6.99 -8.69 0.54
CA TRP A 291 8.41 -8.48 0.29
C TRP A 291 9.23 -9.47 1.14
N TRP A 292 9.79 -10.48 0.48
CA TRP A 292 10.63 -11.51 1.09
C TRP A 292 12.06 -11.37 0.56
N ALA A 293 12.95 -10.79 1.38
CA ALA A 293 14.37 -10.56 1.09
C ALA A 293 15.15 -10.34 2.41
N SER A 294 16.47 -10.27 2.35
CA SER A 294 17.32 -10.21 3.57
C SER A 294 16.98 -9.01 4.48
N PRO A 295 16.85 -9.20 5.81
CA PRO A 295 16.91 -10.49 6.52
C PRO A 295 15.60 -11.29 6.35
N GLU A 296 15.63 -12.40 5.63
CA GLU A 296 14.44 -13.22 5.35
C GLU A 296 13.95 -13.92 6.62
N ILE A 297 12.62 -13.95 6.81
CA ILE A 297 11.98 -14.98 7.63
C ILE A 297 11.44 -16.05 6.68
N TYR A 298 11.93 -17.28 6.80
CA TYR A 298 11.55 -18.41 5.94
C TYR A 298 10.10 -18.84 6.20
N SER A 299 9.56 -19.73 5.36
CA SER A 299 8.26 -20.35 5.66
C SER A 299 8.32 -21.07 7.00
N THR A 300 7.22 -21.11 7.75
CA THR A 300 7.19 -21.76 9.07
C THR A 300 6.10 -22.81 9.17
N ASP A 301 6.41 -23.92 9.82
CA ASP A 301 5.41 -24.93 10.20
C ASP A 301 4.55 -24.44 11.39
N LYS A 302 3.44 -25.15 11.64
CA LYS A 302 2.55 -24.87 12.77
C LYS A 302 3.29 -25.05 14.10
N GLY A 303 3.14 -24.09 15.02
CA GLY A 303 3.80 -24.16 16.34
C GLY A 303 5.32 -23.96 16.27
N VAL A 304 5.82 -23.27 15.24
CA VAL A 304 7.22 -22.85 15.17
C VAL A 304 7.64 -22.10 16.44
N ASN A 305 8.78 -22.47 17.02
CA ASN A 305 9.31 -21.78 18.20
C ASN A 305 9.83 -20.39 17.81
N ILE A 306 9.29 -19.34 18.46
CA ILE A 306 9.68 -17.94 18.27
C ILE A 306 10.17 -17.39 19.60
N GLU A 307 11.39 -16.86 19.61
CA GLU A 307 12.00 -16.25 20.79
C GLU A 307 11.15 -15.06 21.28
N GLY A 308 10.88 -15.01 22.59
CA GLY A 308 10.05 -13.94 23.17
C GLY A 308 8.55 -14.00 22.82
N TRP A 309 8.04 -15.11 22.26
CA TRP A 309 6.60 -15.27 22.03
C TRP A 309 5.81 -15.21 23.35
N PRO A 310 4.87 -14.25 23.52
CA PRO A 310 4.09 -14.13 24.74
C PRO A 310 3.22 -15.36 25.01
N SER A 311 3.25 -15.86 26.25
CA SER A 311 2.46 -17.05 26.66
C SER A 311 0.95 -16.85 26.60
N ASN A 312 0.48 -15.59 26.56
CA ASN A 312 -0.93 -15.23 26.41
C ASN A 312 -1.36 -15.04 24.94
N LEU A 313 -0.48 -15.23 23.96
CA LEU A 313 -0.84 -15.26 22.54
C LEU A 313 -0.93 -16.72 22.04
N PRO A 314 -2.04 -17.12 21.37
CA PRO A 314 -2.13 -18.43 20.74
C PRO A 314 -0.95 -18.69 19.80
N GLN A 315 -0.43 -19.91 19.81
CA GLN A 315 0.68 -20.30 18.93
C GLN A 315 0.32 -20.10 17.45
N PRO A 316 1.26 -19.64 16.61
CA PRO A 316 1.00 -19.42 15.20
C PRO A 316 0.73 -20.74 14.46
N GLY A 317 -0.13 -20.67 13.45
CA GLY A 317 -0.26 -21.67 12.42
C GLY A 317 0.96 -21.71 11.50
N ALA A 318 0.90 -22.55 10.47
CA ALA A 318 1.93 -22.53 9.44
C ALA A 318 1.83 -21.22 8.63
N VAL A 319 2.96 -20.66 8.21
CA VAL A 319 3.01 -19.46 7.36
C VAL A 319 3.87 -19.77 6.14
N ALA A 320 3.22 -20.00 5.01
CA ALA A 320 3.87 -20.35 3.75
C ALA A 320 4.10 -19.10 2.90
N ILE A 321 5.35 -18.78 2.58
CA ILE A 321 5.68 -17.57 1.82
C ILE A 321 5.63 -17.87 0.32
N ALA A 322 4.68 -17.26 -0.38
CA ALA A 322 4.53 -17.37 -1.82
C ALA A 322 5.67 -16.62 -2.52
N THR A 323 6.51 -17.34 -3.26
CA THR A 323 7.62 -16.75 -4.05
C THR A 323 7.24 -16.52 -5.51
N THR A 324 6.21 -17.21 -6.01
CA THR A 324 5.52 -16.86 -7.25
C THR A 324 4.01 -16.97 -7.11
N GLY A 325 3.29 -16.22 -7.95
CA GLY A 325 1.85 -16.31 -8.17
C GLY A 325 1.52 -16.55 -9.64
N ASN A 326 0.23 -16.55 -9.99
CA ASN A 326 -0.23 -16.72 -11.36
C ASN A 326 -1.42 -15.81 -11.70
N TRP A 327 -1.43 -15.22 -12.89
CA TRP A 327 -2.61 -14.59 -13.47
C TRP A 327 -2.73 -14.94 -14.96
N ASN A 328 -3.90 -15.46 -15.38
CA ASN A 328 -4.17 -15.90 -16.75
C ASN A 328 -3.04 -16.79 -17.35
N GLY A 329 -2.50 -17.72 -16.56
CA GLY A 329 -1.41 -18.61 -16.97
C GLY A 329 -0.01 -17.99 -16.88
N LYS A 330 0.12 -16.67 -16.70
CA LYS A 330 1.41 -15.99 -16.57
C LYS A 330 1.88 -15.99 -15.11
N SER A 331 3.11 -16.46 -14.88
CA SER A 331 3.78 -16.42 -13.58
C SER A 331 4.08 -14.98 -13.15
N ILE A 332 4.03 -14.69 -11.86
CA ILE A 332 4.37 -13.39 -11.25
C ILE A 332 5.42 -13.64 -10.17
N GLY A 333 6.55 -12.91 -10.19
CA GLY A 333 7.51 -12.91 -9.09
C GLY A 333 6.93 -12.21 -7.85
N LEU A 334 6.94 -12.91 -6.70
CA LEU A 334 6.40 -12.44 -5.42
C LEU A 334 7.47 -12.26 -4.33
N THR A 335 8.75 -12.44 -4.65
CA THR A 335 9.88 -12.13 -3.77
C THR A 335 10.12 -10.62 -3.64
N GLY A 336 10.78 -10.20 -2.57
CA GLY A 336 11.17 -8.80 -2.36
C GLY A 336 12.46 -8.43 -3.09
N GLY A 337 12.61 -7.16 -3.46
CA GLY A 337 13.75 -6.64 -4.22
C GLY A 337 13.35 -5.44 -5.09
N LEU A 338 14.35 -4.81 -5.71
CA LEU A 338 14.18 -3.71 -6.66
C LEU A 338 14.23 -4.23 -8.10
N GLY A 339 13.50 -3.62 -9.03
CA GLY A 339 13.47 -4.02 -10.43
C GLY A 339 12.27 -4.89 -10.84
N THR A 340 12.22 -5.23 -12.13
CA THR A 340 10.98 -5.63 -12.83
C THR A 340 10.22 -6.86 -12.31
N ASN A 341 10.84 -7.78 -11.57
CA ASN A 341 10.21 -9.07 -11.20
C ASN A 341 10.00 -9.27 -9.68
N PHE A 342 9.83 -8.17 -8.94
CA PHE A 342 9.68 -8.20 -7.49
C PHE A 342 8.31 -7.74 -7.00
N ASN A 343 8.13 -7.72 -5.68
CA ASN A 343 6.85 -7.52 -5.01
C ASN A 343 6.98 -6.75 -3.69
N HIS A 344 6.21 -5.67 -3.59
CA HIS A 344 5.97 -4.87 -2.38
C HIS A 344 4.59 -5.14 -1.77
N ALA A 345 3.66 -5.73 -2.51
CA ALA A 345 2.32 -6.09 -2.02
C ALA A 345 2.45 -7.05 -0.83
N LYS A 346 1.57 -6.87 0.16
CA LYS A 346 1.61 -7.57 1.46
C LYS A 346 0.24 -8.17 1.73
N ILE A 347 -0.02 -9.27 1.02
CA ILE A 347 -1.31 -9.96 1.00
C ILE A 347 -1.15 -11.37 1.59
N GLY A 348 -1.99 -11.69 2.57
CA GLY A 348 -2.17 -13.04 3.07
C GLY A 348 -3.55 -13.59 2.77
N ILE A 349 -3.64 -14.90 2.70
CA ILE A 349 -4.89 -15.67 2.76
C ILE A 349 -4.74 -16.76 3.81
N SER A 350 -5.85 -17.23 4.39
CA SER A 350 -5.83 -18.51 5.12
C SER A 350 -5.53 -19.68 4.16
N THR A 351 -5.06 -20.81 4.68
CA THR A 351 -4.99 -22.08 3.93
C THR A 351 -6.17 -23.00 4.20
N ASP A 352 -7.12 -22.58 5.04
CA ASP A 352 -8.33 -23.31 5.40
C ASP A 352 -9.54 -22.72 4.63
N PRO A 353 -10.09 -23.41 3.61
CA PRO A 353 -11.21 -22.89 2.82
C PRO A 353 -12.52 -22.79 3.61
N ALA A 354 -12.63 -23.43 4.78
CA ALA A 354 -13.76 -23.24 5.70
C ALA A 354 -13.67 -21.91 6.47
N LYS A 355 -12.50 -21.24 6.44
CA LYS A 355 -12.25 -19.93 7.04
C LYS A 355 -11.71 -18.96 5.98
N PRO A 356 -12.54 -18.55 4.99
CA PRO A 356 -12.09 -17.82 3.79
C PRO A 356 -11.74 -16.36 4.12
N VAL A 357 -10.51 -16.17 4.59
CA VAL A 357 -10.00 -14.92 5.15
C VAL A 357 -8.89 -14.36 4.27
N CYS A 358 -9.02 -13.10 3.90
CA CYS A 358 -8.04 -12.29 3.18
C CYS A 358 -7.42 -11.28 4.15
N ILE A 359 -6.12 -11.04 4.03
CA ILE A 359 -5.34 -10.21 4.94
C ILE A 359 -4.51 -9.22 4.13
N PHE A 360 -4.55 -7.95 4.49
CA PHE A 360 -3.78 -6.88 3.85
C PHE A 360 -2.96 -6.18 4.93
N GLY A 361 -1.65 -6.08 4.73
CA GLY A 361 -0.71 -5.68 5.78
C GLY A 361 0.23 -4.56 5.40
N ASP A 362 0.65 -3.80 6.41
CA ASP A 362 1.71 -2.79 6.28
C ASP A 362 3.10 -3.43 6.20
N MET A 363 3.30 -4.55 6.91
CA MET A 363 4.62 -5.11 7.19
C MET A 363 4.94 -6.36 6.37
N ASN A 364 6.18 -6.47 5.91
CA ASN A 364 6.64 -7.59 5.09
C ASN A 364 7.24 -8.75 5.92
N GLN A 365 7.70 -9.82 5.27
CA GLN A 365 8.27 -11.00 5.94
C GLN A 365 9.80 -10.89 6.07
N GLN A 366 10.25 -9.81 6.72
CA GLN A 366 11.66 -9.59 7.06
C GLN A 366 11.84 -9.40 8.57
N GLY A 367 12.89 -9.98 9.14
CA GLY A 367 13.14 -9.97 10.58
C GLY A 367 13.74 -11.29 11.04
N ALA A 368 13.38 -11.77 12.23
CA ALA A 368 13.96 -12.98 12.81
C ALA A 368 12.95 -13.81 13.63
N LEU A 369 13.06 -15.14 13.63
CA LEU A 369 12.33 -16.01 14.57
C LEU A 369 13.03 -16.13 15.94
N ARG A 370 14.34 -15.88 15.97
CA ARG A 370 15.21 -15.92 17.15
C ARG A 370 16.48 -15.10 16.89
N SER A 371 17.23 -14.79 17.95
CA SER A 371 18.56 -14.21 17.84
C SER A 371 19.48 -15.12 17.00
N ASN A 372 20.27 -14.53 16.09
CA ASN A 372 21.12 -15.22 15.10
C ASN A 372 20.38 -16.23 14.18
N TYR A 373 19.12 -15.97 13.83
CA TYR A 373 18.26 -16.90 13.08
C TYR A 373 18.78 -17.31 11.69
N ALA A 374 19.01 -16.34 10.80
CA ALA A 374 19.49 -16.54 9.43
C ALA A 374 20.89 -15.93 9.21
N HIS A 375 21.27 -14.92 10.01
CA HIS A 375 22.57 -14.24 9.92
C HIS A 375 23.18 -13.99 11.31
N PRO A 376 24.53 -14.05 11.46
CA PRO A 376 25.19 -13.67 12.71
C PRO A 376 24.93 -12.22 13.09
N GLY A 377 24.69 -11.95 14.39
CA GLY A 377 24.39 -10.61 14.90
C GLY A 377 22.95 -10.15 14.70
N GLN A 378 22.12 -10.94 14.01
CA GLN A 378 20.68 -10.69 13.88
C GLN A 378 19.99 -10.78 15.24
N LYS A 379 19.08 -9.85 15.51
CA LYS A 379 18.37 -9.70 16.78
C LYS A 379 16.86 -9.82 16.58
N MET A 380 16.12 -9.99 17.67
CA MET A 380 14.66 -10.00 17.63
C MET A 380 14.02 -8.68 17.22
N ASP A 381 14.70 -7.53 17.33
CA ASP A 381 14.24 -6.21 16.86
C ASP A 381 14.60 -5.91 15.39
N SER A 382 15.26 -6.84 14.67
CA SER A 382 15.76 -6.60 13.32
C SER A 382 14.63 -6.48 12.28
N SER A 383 14.76 -5.50 11.38
CA SER A 383 13.78 -5.19 10.32
C SER A 383 12.35 -5.06 10.87
N GLN A 384 11.35 -5.74 10.29
CA GLN A 384 9.94 -5.52 10.64
C GLN A 384 9.59 -5.92 12.06
N ASN A 385 10.31 -6.86 12.68
CA ASN A 385 10.04 -7.23 14.06
C ASN A 385 10.08 -6.00 14.99
N GLY A 386 11.04 -5.09 14.81
CA GLY A 386 11.17 -3.85 15.58
C GLY A 386 10.31 -2.68 15.10
N ARG A 387 9.50 -2.84 14.04
CA ARG A 387 8.65 -1.78 13.46
C ARG A 387 7.17 -2.03 13.74
N GLY A 388 6.39 -0.95 13.79
CA GLY A 388 4.94 -1.06 13.91
C GLY A 388 4.23 -1.16 12.54
N GLY A 389 2.94 -1.47 12.57
CA GLY A 389 2.10 -1.54 11.38
C GLY A 389 0.70 -2.10 11.66
N THR A 390 -0.19 -1.96 10.69
CA THR A 390 -1.58 -2.39 10.71
C THR A 390 -1.85 -3.53 9.73
N PHE A 391 -2.88 -4.34 10.03
CA PHE A 391 -3.40 -5.38 9.16
C PHE A 391 -4.92 -5.35 9.15
N TYR A 392 -5.50 -5.45 7.96
CA TYR A 392 -6.94 -5.55 7.75
C TYR A 392 -7.29 -6.97 7.34
N VAL A 393 -8.20 -7.59 8.08
CA VAL A 393 -8.61 -8.99 7.93
C VAL A 393 -10.07 -9.03 7.48
N LEU A 394 -10.28 -9.35 6.21
CA LEU A 394 -11.58 -9.37 5.54
C LEU A 394 -12.01 -10.82 5.27
N GLN A 395 -13.17 -11.23 5.77
CA GLN A 395 -13.77 -12.52 5.44
C GLN A 395 -14.69 -12.38 4.23
N ASN A 396 -14.24 -12.81 3.06
CA ASN A 396 -15.04 -12.79 1.84
C ASN A 396 -14.66 -13.96 0.93
N LYS A 397 -15.61 -14.85 0.61
CA LYS A 397 -15.31 -16.08 -0.13
C LYS A 397 -14.89 -15.84 -1.58
N GLY A 398 -15.54 -14.95 -2.33
CA GLY A 398 -15.18 -14.68 -3.74
C GLY A 398 -13.78 -14.07 -3.86
N LEU A 399 -13.43 -13.18 -2.93
CA LEU A 399 -12.11 -12.58 -2.87
C LEU A 399 -11.06 -13.60 -2.45
N PHE A 400 -11.38 -14.42 -1.45
CA PHE A 400 -10.52 -15.50 -0.98
C PHE A 400 -10.23 -16.53 -2.09
N ASP A 401 -11.26 -17.01 -2.79
CA ASP A 401 -11.12 -17.99 -3.87
C ASP A 401 -10.22 -17.45 -5.00
N SER A 402 -10.40 -16.19 -5.38
CA SER A 402 -9.62 -15.56 -6.45
C SER A 402 -8.19 -15.17 -6.03
N LEU A 403 -7.97 -14.69 -4.80
CA LEU A 403 -6.63 -14.52 -4.23
C LEU A 403 -5.91 -15.86 -4.05
N THR A 404 -6.63 -16.95 -3.73
CA THR A 404 -6.05 -18.30 -3.68
C THR A 404 -5.50 -18.73 -5.03
N GLN A 405 -6.17 -18.39 -6.14
CA GLN A 405 -5.61 -18.62 -7.48
C GLN A 405 -4.44 -17.68 -7.80
N LEU A 406 -4.55 -16.38 -7.46
CA LEU A 406 -3.48 -15.40 -7.68
C LEU A 406 -2.18 -15.82 -7.00
N LEU A 407 -2.26 -16.25 -5.74
CA LEU A 407 -1.11 -16.62 -4.93
C LEU A 407 -0.62 -18.05 -5.20
N LYS A 408 -1.27 -18.82 -6.08
CA LYS A 408 -0.87 -20.19 -6.42
C LYS A 408 0.46 -20.18 -7.18
N GLY A 409 1.47 -20.86 -6.63
CA GLY A 409 2.81 -20.93 -7.22
C GLY A 409 3.83 -21.49 -6.23
N SER A 410 5.10 -21.15 -6.48
CA SER A 410 6.23 -21.58 -5.65
C SER A 410 6.13 -21.04 -4.21
N THR A 411 6.85 -21.69 -3.31
CA THR A 411 6.88 -21.36 -1.89
C THR A 411 8.34 -21.34 -1.41
N ALA A 412 8.69 -20.41 -0.52
CA ALA A 412 10.00 -20.41 0.12
C ALA A 412 10.19 -21.67 1.00
N GLY A 413 11.42 -22.16 1.10
CA GLY A 413 11.75 -23.25 2.03
C GLY A 413 11.49 -22.89 3.50
N THR A 414 11.50 -23.88 4.39
CA THR A 414 11.28 -23.70 5.84
C THR A 414 12.56 -23.49 6.64
N THR A 415 13.71 -23.78 6.06
CA THR A 415 15.03 -23.66 6.70
C THR A 415 15.84 -22.54 6.06
N ALA A 416 16.45 -21.70 6.90
CA ALA A 416 17.51 -20.80 6.43
C ALA A 416 18.68 -21.61 5.85
N PRO A 417 19.30 -21.16 4.74
CA PRO A 417 20.54 -21.75 4.24
C PRO A 417 21.61 -21.78 5.34
N PRO A 418 22.51 -22.78 5.35
CA PRO A 418 23.61 -22.82 6.29
C PRO A 418 24.40 -21.51 6.24
N VAL A 419 24.54 -20.84 7.39
CA VAL A 419 25.41 -19.67 7.51
C VAL A 419 26.80 -20.09 7.08
N LYS A 420 27.25 -19.63 5.91
CA LYS A 420 28.62 -19.88 5.45
C LYS A 420 29.54 -19.30 6.53
N ALA A 421 30.27 -20.18 7.23
CA ALA A 421 31.24 -19.77 8.22
C ALA A 421 32.16 -18.71 7.58
N PRO A 422 32.47 -17.60 8.29
CA PRO A 422 33.31 -16.56 7.73
C PRO A 422 34.61 -17.22 7.27
N THR A 423 34.87 -17.15 5.96
CA THR A 423 36.07 -17.73 5.37
C THR A 423 37.24 -17.11 6.11
N LYS A 424 37.98 -17.94 6.86
CA LYS A 424 39.22 -17.51 7.50
C LYS A 424 40.05 -16.89 6.40
N LYS A 425 40.22 -15.55 6.43
CA LYS A 425 41.16 -14.87 5.56
C LYS A 425 42.50 -15.56 5.81
N THR A 426 42.95 -16.37 4.87
CA THR A 426 44.27 -16.97 4.89
C THR A 426 45.23 -15.81 5.05
N LYS A 427 45.96 -15.77 6.17
CA LYS A 427 47.07 -14.83 6.33
C LYS A 427 47.94 -15.01 5.07
N PRO A 428 48.25 -13.93 4.33
CA PRO A 428 49.22 -14.02 3.26
C PRO A 428 50.49 -14.66 3.82
N GLY A 429 50.89 -15.79 3.23
CA GLY A 429 52.10 -16.48 3.65
C GLY A 429 53.29 -15.52 3.54
N THR A 430 54.24 -15.63 4.45
CA THR A 430 55.44 -14.78 4.51
C THR A 430 56.40 -15.10 3.36
N GLY A 431 56.01 -14.71 2.14
CA GLY A 431 56.87 -14.66 0.97
C GLY A 431 57.75 -13.41 1.03
N LYS A 432 59.07 -13.60 0.94
CA LYS A 432 60.07 -12.51 0.97
C LYS A 432 59.80 -11.49 -0.14
N SER A 433 59.39 -10.27 0.22
CA SER A 433 59.43 -9.12 -0.69
C SER A 433 60.66 -8.25 -0.42
N LYS A 434 61.33 -7.81 -1.49
CA LYS A 434 62.50 -6.92 -1.41
C LYS A 434 62.07 -5.49 -1.05
N LYS A 435 63.02 -4.73 -0.48
CA LYS A 435 62.89 -3.31 -0.13
C LYS A 435 62.32 -2.47 -1.29
N SER A 436 61.35 -1.61 -0.96
CA SER A 436 61.34 -0.24 -1.45
C SER A 436 60.74 0.67 -0.37
N THR A 437 61.33 1.85 -0.18
CA THR A 437 61.05 2.76 0.93
C THR A 437 59.82 3.63 0.68
N THR A 438 59.09 3.98 1.73
CA THR A 438 58.14 5.10 1.69
C THR A 438 58.20 5.89 2.99
N VAL A 439 58.29 7.20 2.87
CA VAL A 439 58.43 8.16 3.97
C VAL A 439 57.06 8.45 4.60
N SER A 440 57.03 8.51 5.92
CA SER A 440 55.84 8.81 6.72
C SER A 440 55.32 10.24 6.52
N LYS A 441 54.00 10.42 6.53
CA LYS A 441 53.36 11.56 7.23
C LYS A 441 51.89 11.27 7.58
N LYS A 442 51.51 11.69 8.79
CA LYS A 442 50.14 11.62 9.33
C LYS A 442 49.22 12.60 8.58
N THR A 443 47.92 12.33 8.61
CA THR A 443 46.88 13.35 8.42
C THR A 443 45.87 13.28 9.57
N ASP A 444 45.75 14.39 10.29
CA ASP A 444 44.69 14.63 11.26
C ASP A 444 43.48 15.32 10.59
N SER A 445 42.43 15.51 11.38
CA SER A 445 41.05 15.68 10.93
C SER A 445 40.61 17.07 10.41
N LYS A 446 39.44 17.05 9.74
CA LYS A 446 38.36 18.08 9.76
C LYS A 446 38.43 19.25 8.73
N PRO A 447 37.29 19.94 8.44
CA PRO A 447 36.77 19.97 7.05
C PRO A 447 36.49 21.38 6.49
N ASN A 448 36.15 21.50 5.18
CA ASN A 448 35.25 22.59 4.73
C ASN A 448 34.60 22.47 3.34
N LYS A 449 33.39 23.04 3.28
CA LYS A 449 32.68 23.79 2.21
C LYS A 449 32.86 23.49 0.70
N LYS A 450 31.68 23.37 0.06
CA LYS A 450 31.23 23.99 -1.20
C LYS A 450 32.30 24.70 -2.06
N ILE A 451 32.40 24.32 -3.34
CA ILE A 451 32.56 25.26 -4.48
C ILE A 451 31.78 24.70 -5.68
N SER A 452 30.96 25.56 -6.29
CA SER A 452 30.26 25.34 -7.56
C SER A 452 31.18 25.55 -8.76
N LYS A 453 30.95 24.87 -9.89
CA LYS A 453 31.27 25.45 -11.22
C LYS A 453 30.49 24.83 -12.38
N LYS A 454 29.91 25.70 -13.21
CA LYS A 454 29.38 25.42 -14.55
C LYS A 454 30.50 24.94 -15.47
N VAL A 455 30.19 24.04 -16.40
CA VAL A 455 30.85 23.99 -17.73
C VAL A 455 29.76 23.85 -18.81
N LYS A 456 29.89 24.63 -19.89
CA LYS A 456 28.99 24.63 -21.05
C LYS A 456 29.38 23.52 -22.04
N ALA A 457 28.40 23.04 -22.80
CA ALA A 457 28.62 22.15 -23.94
C ALA A 457 29.36 22.83 -25.12
N LYS A 458 30.08 22.02 -25.90
CA LYS A 458 30.16 22.09 -27.37
C LYS A 458 30.73 20.77 -27.95
N ASN A 459 30.02 20.23 -28.94
CA ASN A 459 30.45 19.60 -30.21
C ASN A 459 31.93 19.17 -30.36
N SER A 460 32.30 18.06 -31.02
CA SER A 460 31.55 17.13 -31.90
C SER A 460 32.44 15.94 -32.30
N SER A 461 31.86 14.79 -32.65
CA SER A 461 32.40 13.94 -33.73
C SER A 461 31.33 13.04 -34.37
N THR A 462 31.50 12.77 -35.66
CA THR A 462 30.55 12.09 -36.55
C THR A 462 30.86 10.61 -36.69
N VAL A 463 29.83 9.74 -36.63
CA VAL A 463 29.89 8.37 -37.18
C VAL A 463 28.59 8.07 -37.95
N LYS A 464 28.72 7.62 -39.21
CA LYS A 464 27.62 7.12 -40.05
C LYS A 464 27.24 5.68 -39.64
N PRO A 465 25.97 5.30 -39.70
CA PRO A 465 25.54 3.94 -40.01
C PRO A 465 25.23 3.77 -41.51
N ALA A 466 25.45 2.57 -42.04
CA ALA A 466 25.16 2.22 -43.43
C ALA A 466 23.68 1.85 -43.66
N ALA A 467 23.23 1.94 -44.92
CA ALA A 467 21.84 1.72 -45.30
C ALA A 467 21.47 0.23 -45.44
N ALA A 468 20.25 -0.12 -45.04
CA ALA A 468 19.54 -1.33 -45.48
C ALA A 468 18.21 -0.92 -46.13
N LYS A 469 17.84 -1.61 -47.22
CA LYS A 469 16.87 -1.13 -48.22
C LYS A 469 15.41 -1.38 -47.81
N ALA A 470 14.55 -0.40 -48.04
CA ALA A 470 13.10 -0.57 -48.04
C ALA A 470 12.60 -1.00 -49.44
N THR A 471 11.76 -2.02 -49.51
CA THR A 471 11.00 -2.39 -50.72
C THR A 471 9.51 -2.13 -50.51
N LYS A 472 8.98 -1.11 -51.19
CA LYS A 472 7.53 -0.89 -51.30
C LYS A 472 6.93 -1.93 -52.26
N LYS A 473 5.84 -2.59 -51.88
CA LYS A 473 4.79 -3.01 -52.83
C LYS A 473 3.41 -2.62 -52.31
N SER A 474 2.71 -1.87 -53.15
CA SER A 474 1.36 -1.37 -52.92
C SER A 474 0.32 -2.29 -53.56
N ALA A 475 -0.84 -2.43 -52.91
CA ALA A 475 -2.06 -2.93 -53.54
C ALA A 475 -3.26 -2.12 -53.04
N LYS A 476 -4.14 -1.71 -53.96
CA LYS A 476 -5.31 -0.84 -53.70
C LYS A 476 -6.58 -1.68 -53.53
N LYS A 477 -7.56 -1.07 -52.83
CA LYS A 477 -9.02 -1.29 -52.94
C LYS A 477 -9.57 -2.72 -52.70
N LYS A 478 -10.50 -2.80 -51.74
CA LYS A 478 -11.94 -2.72 -52.10
C LYS A 478 -12.79 -2.20 -50.94
N VAL A 479 -13.86 -1.51 -51.31
CA VAL A 479 -14.88 -0.94 -50.41
C VAL A 479 -16.07 -1.89 -50.37
N ALA A 480 -16.65 -2.12 -49.19
CA ALA A 480 -18.00 -2.66 -49.05
C ALA A 480 -18.72 -2.06 -47.84
N LYS A 481 -19.65 -1.13 -48.08
CA LYS A 481 -20.66 -0.72 -47.09
C LYS A 481 -21.64 -1.88 -46.86
N LYS A 482 -22.03 -2.13 -45.61
CA LYS A 482 -23.40 -2.58 -45.31
C LYS A 482 -23.97 -1.80 -44.13
N LYS A 483 -24.93 -0.92 -44.42
CA LYS A 483 -25.89 -0.39 -43.44
C LYS A 483 -27.11 -1.32 -43.42
N ALA A 484 -27.53 -1.75 -42.24
CA ALA A 484 -28.92 -2.11 -41.92
C ALA A 484 -29.06 -1.87 -40.40
N ALA A 485 -29.77 -0.86 -39.90
CA ALA A 485 -31.20 -0.59 -40.02
C ALA A 485 -32.08 -1.60 -39.25
N SER A 486 -32.14 -1.44 -37.93
CA SER A 486 -33.26 -1.94 -37.10
C SER A 486 -33.84 -0.81 -36.26
N LYS A 487 -34.85 -0.17 -36.87
CA LYS A 487 -36.09 0.37 -36.31
C LYS A 487 -36.19 0.55 -34.78
N ARG A 488 -36.34 1.83 -34.38
CA ARG A 488 -37.18 2.23 -33.25
C ARG A 488 -38.54 1.50 -33.33
N LYS A 489 -39.01 0.95 -32.21
CA LYS A 489 -40.46 0.86 -31.92
C LYS A 489 -40.76 1.72 -30.70
N SER A 490 -41.76 2.58 -30.85
CA SER A 490 -42.31 3.44 -29.81
C SER A 490 -43.10 2.65 -28.77
N THR A 491 -43.19 3.22 -27.58
CA THR A 491 -44.19 2.91 -26.56
C THR A 491 -45.63 3.02 -27.11
N PRO A 492 -46.57 2.31 -26.47
CA PRO A 492 -47.87 2.87 -26.15
C PRO A 492 -47.97 3.15 -24.64
N ALA A 493 -48.42 4.34 -24.29
CA ALA A 493 -48.74 4.69 -22.90
C ALA A 493 -50.09 4.07 -22.51
N VAL A 494 -50.16 3.46 -21.32
CA VAL A 494 -51.45 3.15 -20.68
C VAL A 494 -51.68 4.16 -19.56
N LYS A 495 -52.75 4.94 -19.69
CA LYS A 495 -53.23 5.86 -18.65
C LYS A 495 -53.88 5.05 -17.53
N ALA A 496 -53.45 5.24 -16.30
CA ALA A 496 -54.25 4.95 -15.12
C ALA A 496 -54.25 6.18 -14.20
N LYS A 497 -55.44 6.71 -13.94
CA LYS A 497 -55.72 7.86 -13.05
C LYS A 497 -56.96 7.50 -12.22
N PRO A 498 -57.23 8.21 -11.12
CA PRO A 498 -56.77 7.85 -9.79
C PRO A 498 -57.88 7.20 -8.94
N LYS A 499 -57.54 6.63 -7.78
CA LYS A 499 -58.52 6.37 -6.72
C LYS A 499 -58.17 7.07 -5.41
N THR A 500 -59.23 7.50 -4.74
CA THR A 500 -59.26 8.57 -3.73
C THR A 500 -58.98 8.07 -2.32
N ALA A 501 -58.57 8.99 -1.46
CA ALA A 501 -58.33 8.77 -0.04
C ALA A 501 -59.60 8.34 0.73
N LYS A 502 -59.40 7.57 1.81
CA LYS A 502 -60.24 7.61 3.01
C LYS A 502 -59.35 7.88 4.22
N LYS A 503 -59.50 9.07 4.81
CA LYS A 503 -59.07 9.33 6.20
C LYS A 503 -60.10 8.71 7.14
N SER A 504 -59.66 7.99 8.16
CA SER A 504 -60.44 7.77 9.39
C SER A 504 -59.90 8.68 10.51
N LYS A 505 -60.81 9.20 11.34
CA LYS A 505 -60.51 9.98 12.56
C LYS A 505 -61.12 9.26 13.77
N SER A 506 -60.36 9.15 14.86
CA SER A 506 -60.77 9.09 16.27
C SER A 506 -59.46 9.18 17.09
N ALA A 507 -59.20 10.11 18.02
CA ALA A 507 -59.88 10.42 19.31
C ALA A 507 -59.99 9.15 20.20
N ALA A 508 -59.65 9.10 21.49
CA ALA A 508 -59.42 10.09 22.57
C ALA A 508 -58.58 9.42 23.71
N THR A 509 -58.05 10.02 24.81
CA THR A 509 -57.66 11.38 25.24
C THR A 509 -56.83 11.27 26.56
N LYS A 510 -56.10 12.31 26.99
CA LYS A 510 -55.26 12.34 28.22
C LYS A 510 -56.04 12.22 29.55
N LYS A 511 -55.42 11.61 30.57
CA LYS A 511 -55.34 12.05 31.99
C LYS A 511 -54.14 11.31 32.63
N ALA A 512 -53.03 11.95 33.00
CA ALA A 512 -52.79 12.98 34.04
C ALA A 512 -52.76 12.40 35.47
N ARG A 513 -51.58 12.47 36.10
CA ARG A 513 -51.29 12.03 37.47
C ARG A 513 -52.05 12.85 38.51
N LYS A 514 -52.61 12.18 39.52
CA LYS A 514 -52.28 12.43 40.93
C LYS A 514 -52.46 11.14 41.71
#